data_AF-A0A4Q3IRU1-F1
#
_entry.id   AF-A0A4Q3IRU1-F1
#
_cell.length_a   1.000
_cell.length_b   1.000
_cell.length_c   1.000
_cell.angle_alpha   90.00
_cell.angle_beta   90.00
_cell.angle_gamma   90.00
#
_symmetry.space_group_name_H-M   'P 1'
#
loop_
_entity.id
_entity.type
_entity.pdbx_description
1 polymer ?
#
loop_
_entity_poly.entity_id
_entity_poly.type
_entity_poly.pdbx_seq_one_letter_code
_entity_poly.pdbx_strand_id
1 'polypeptide(L)'
;MTPAPQLALGMILTAAAGMIDVVGFIELGGFYTSFMSGNTTQLGAGLAGLEGMAVALPIGLIAMFFLGSFLGALVGEQRAGDEGGPEAHRAPPMRWAQHLL
;
A
#
# COMPACT_ATOMS: atom_id res chain seq x y z
N MET A 1 7.29 -18.47 -7.49
CA MET A 1 8.32 -17.97 -6.54
C MET A 1 8.55 -16.52 -6.91
N THR A 2 8.22 -15.56 -6.04
CA THR A 2 8.56 -14.15 -6.30
C THR A 2 10.08 -14.04 -6.45
N PRO A 3 10.61 -13.52 -7.57
CA PRO A 3 12.04 -13.37 -7.73
C PRO A 3 12.61 -12.48 -6.62
N ALA A 4 13.70 -12.94 -5.99
CA ALA A 4 14.40 -12.27 -4.89
C ALA A 4 14.54 -10.72 -5.01
N PRO A 5 14.84 -10.14 -6.19
CA PRO A 5 14.91 -8.68 -6.34
C PRO A 5 13.59 -7.95 -6.06
N GLN A 6 12.43 -8.53 -6.41
CA GLN A 6 11.13 -7.90 -6.14
C GLN A 6 10.84 -7.84 -4.64
N LEU A 7 11.18 -8.90 -3.91
CA LEU A 7 11.06 -8.93 -2.46
C LEU A 7 12.00 -7.93 -1.78
N ALA A 8 13.25 -7.84 -2.24
CA ALA A 8 14.22 -6.89 -1.71
C ALA A 8 13.76 -5.43 -1.92
N LEU A 9 13.28 -5.11 -3.12
CA LEU A 9 12.71 -3.79 -3.42
C LEU A 9 11.49 -3.49 -2.52
N GLY A 10 10.56 -4.45 -2.40
CA GLY A 10 9.40 -4.32 -1.52
C GLY A 10 9.81 -4.02 -0.08
N MET A 11 10.80 -4.75 0.47
CA MET A 11 11.30 -4.50 1.83
C MET A 11 11.93 -3.11 1.99
N ILE A 12 12.72 -2.65 1.02
CA ILE A 12 13.33 -1.31 1.05
C ILE A 12 12.24 -0.23 1.04
N LEU A 13 11.23 -0.38 0.18
CA LEU A 13 10.11 0.55 0.11
C LEU A 13 9.29 0.55 1.41
N THR A 14 9.05 -0.61 2.02
CA THR A 14 8.39 -0.71 3.33
C THR A 14 9.20 -0.02 4.43
N ALA A 15 10.51 -0.22 4.47
CA ALA A 15 11.39 0.43 5.44
C ALA A 15 11.40 1.95 5.26
N ALA A 16 11.48 2.44 4.01
CA ALA A 16 11.43 3.86 3.70
C ALA A 16 10.07 4.47 4.10
N ALA A 17 8.95 3.81 3.80
CA ALA A 17 7.62 4.25 4.19
C ALA A 17 7.49 4.38 5.72
N GLY A 18 7.98 3.39 6.48
CA GLY A 18 7.99 3.45 7.95
C GLY A 18 8.87 4.57 8.51
N MET A 19 10.05 4.82 7.91
CA MET A 19 10.93 5.92 8.31
C MET A 19 10.28 7.29 8.08
N ILE A 20 9.68 7.49 6.90
CA ILE A 20 8.95 8.72 6.56
C ILE A 20 7.79 8.93 7.54
N ASP A 21 7.17 7.86 8.03
CA ASP A 21 6.09 7.95 8.99
C ASP A 21 6.52 8.47 10.37
N VAL A 22 7.69 8.03 10.86
CA VAL A 22 8.26 8.53 12.12
C VAL A 22 8.65 10.00 12.00
N VAL A 23 9.29 10.38 10.89
CA VAL A 23 9.66 11.78 10.62
C VAL A 23 8.40 12.64 10.51
N GLY A 24 7.41 12.18 9.76
CA GLY A 24 6.12 12.84 9.61
C GLY A 24 5.41 13.04 10.94
N PHE A 25 5.43 12.02 11.81
CA PHE A 25 4.85 12.14 13.15
C PHE A 25 5.47 13.25 14.00
N ILE A 26 6.80 13.39 13.95
CA ILE A 26 7.52 14.44 14.67
C ILE A 26 7.20 15.82 14.09
N GLU A 27 7.25 15.97 12.77
CA GLU A 27 7.06 17.25 12.07
C GLU A 27 5.60 17.73 12.09
N LEU A 28 4.64 16.81 11.97
CA LEU A 28 3.20 17.12 11.93
C LEU A 28 2.57 17.22 13.32
N GLY A 29 3.35 17.08 14.39
CA GLY A 29 2.89 17.23 15.77
C GLY A 29 1.97 16.10 16.24
N GLY A 30 2.19 14.87 15.77
CA GLY A 30 1.44 13.69 16.21
C GLY A 30 0.62 12.98 15.13
N PHE A 31 0.74 13.36 13.85
CA PHE A 31 0.04 12.72 12.74
C PHE A 31 0.98 11.90 11.85
N TYR A 32 0.50 10.75 11.39
CA TYR A 32 1.25 9.85 10.54
C TYR A 32 1.05 10.21 9.06
N THR A 33 2.04 10.03 8.21
CA THR A 33 1.88 10.15 6.75
C THR A 33 1.31 8.89 6.12
N SER A 34 1.52 7.72 6.75
CA SER A 34 1.24 6.40 6.18
C SER A 34 0.43 5.48 7.11
N PHE A 35 0.58 5.56 8.43
CA PHE A 35 -0.24 4.79 9.39
C PHE A 35 -1.68 5.31 9.50
N MET A 36 -2.51 4.91 8.54
CA MET A 36 -3.90 5.38 8.43
C MET A 36 -4.80 4.94 9.59
N SER A 37 -4.50 3.83 10.30
CA SER A 37 -5.27 3.44 11.49
C SER A 37 -5.19 4.49 12.62
N GLY A 38 -4.04 5.17 12.76
CA GLY A 38 -3.86 6.23 13.76
C GLY A 38 -4.57 7.52 13.36
N ASN A 39 -4.34 7.98 12.12
CA ASN A 39 -4.95 9.21 11.61
C ASN A 39 -6.47 9.17 11.57
N THR A 40 -7.06 8.01 11.24
CA THR A 40 -8.52 7.85 11.20
C THR A 40 -9.12 7.91 12.60
N THR A 41 -8.41 7.43 13.62
CA THR A 41 -8.83 7.55 15.02
C THR A 41 -8.79 9.01 15.49
N GLN A 42 -7.69 9.72 15.18
CA GLN A 42 -7.57 11.14 15.51
C GLN A 42 -8.60 12.00 14.77
N LEU A 43 -8.91 11.65 13.52
CA LEU A 43 -10.00 12.27 12.76
C LEU A 43 -11.35 12.07 13.45
N GLY A 44 -11.66 10.85 13.90
CA GLY A 44 -12.89 10.55 14.64
C GLY A 44 -12.99 11.35 15.94
N ALA A 45 -11.90 11.49 16.68
CA ALA A 45 -11.84 12.32 17.88
C ALA A 45 -12.06 13.81 17.57
N GLY A 46 -11.40 14.35 16.53
CA GLY A 46 -11.58 15.73 16.09
C GLY A 46 -13.00 16.04 15.62
N LEU A 47 -13.63 15.10 14.91
CA LEU A 47 -15.04 15.20 14.51
C LEU A 47 -15.99 15.18 15.71
N ALA A 48 -15.69 14.40 16.75
CA ALA A 48 -16.49 14.37 17.98
C ALA A 48 -16.35 15.64 18.82
N GLY A 49 -15.19 16.30 18.78
CA GLY A 49 -14.90 17.54 19.52
C GLY A 49 -15.33 18.85 18.83
N LEU A 50 -15.82 18.80 17.59
CA LEU A 50 -16.12 19.97 16.74
C LEU A 50 -14.93 20.92 16.49
N GLU A 51 -13.69 20.43 16.61
CA GLU A 51 -12.48 21.22 16.36
C GLU A 51 -12.04 21.11 14.90
N GLY A 52 -12.44 22.09 14.08
CA GLY A 52 -12.23 22.03 12.62
C GLY A 52 -10.76 21.90 12.17
N MET A 53 -9.81 22.43 12.94
CA MET A 53 -8.38 22.35 12.59
C MET A 53 -7.80 20.95 12.84
N ALA A 54 -8.32 20.22 13.83
CA ALA A 54 -7.93 18.84 14.13
C ALA A 54 -8.44 17.83 13.08
N VAL A 55 -9.38 18.25 12.23
CA VAL A 55 -10.02 17.44 11.19
C VAL A 55 -9.33 17.61 9.82
N ALA A 56 -8.91 18.84 9.50
CA ALA A 56 -8.38 19.18 8.18
C ALA A 56 -7.07 18.46 7.82
N LEU A 57 -6.13 18.40 8.76
CA LEU A 57 -4.84 17.73 8.59
C LEU A 57 -4.98 16.22 8.31
N PRO A 58 -5.65 15.42 9.16
CA PRO A 58 -5.82 14.00 8.90
C PRO A 58 -6.60 13.70 7.61
N ILE A 59 -7.60 14.50 7.23
CA ILE A 59 -8.27 14.35 5.92
C ILE A 59 -7.29 14.54 4.76
N GLY A 60 -6.45 15.59 4.82
CA GLY A 60 -5.44 15.85 3.80
C GLY A 60 -4.42 14.71 3.68
N LEU A 61 -3.95 14.18 4.81
CA LEU A 61 -3.03 13.05 4.86
C LEU A 61 -3.64 11.78 4.26
N ILE A 62 -4.90 11.47 4.60
CA ILE A 62 -5.62 10.33 4.04
C ILE A 62 -5.76 10.48 2.52
N ALA A 63 -6.17 11.66 2.04
CA ALA A 63 -6.35 11.92 0.61
C ALA A 63 -5.04 11.78 -0.17
N MET A 64 -3.94 12.34 0.33
CA MET A 64 -2.62 12.27 -0.31
C MET A 64 -2.06 10.84 -0.30
N PHE A 65 -2.21 10.11 0.80
CA PHE A 65 -1.82 8.71 0.87
C PHE A 65 -2.57 7.86 -0.14
N PHE A 66 -3.90 8.02 -0.21
CA PHE A 66 -4.73 7.28 -1.15
C PHE A 66 -4.33 7.57 -2.60
N LEU A 67 -4.13 8.85 -2.95
CA LEU A 67 -3.69 9.25 -4.28
C LEU A 67 -2.32 8.66 -4.63
N GLY A 68 -1.36 8.74 -3.70
CA GLY A 68 -0.02 8.16 -3.90
C GLY A 68 -0.05 6.64 -4.06
N SER A 69 -0.82 5.94 -3.24
CA SER A 69 -1.00 4.48 -3.32
C SER A 69 -1.65 4.07 -4.64
N PHE A 70 -2.69 4.79 -5.06
CA PHE A 70 -3.39 4.55 -6.33
C PHE A 70 -2.46 4.73 -7.54
N LEU A 71 -1.71 5.84 -7.58
CA LEU A 71 -0.73 6.08 -8.65
C LEU A 71 0.39 5.03 -8.65
N GLY A 72 0.87 4.63 -7.47
CA GLY A 72 1.86 3.57 -7.33
C GLY A 72 1.38 2.23 -7.87
N ALA A 73 0.13 1.86 -7.57
CA ALA A 73 -0.49 0.64 -8.10
C ALA A 73 -0.63 0.68 -9.62
N LEU A 74 -1.07 1.82 -10.18
CA LEU A 74 -1.22 1.99 -11.62
C LEU A 74 0.12 1.83 -12.37
N VAL A 75 1.20 2.41 -11.84
CA VAL A 75 2.55 2.28 -12.41
C VAL A 75 3.08 0.83 -12.28
N GLY A 76 2.76 0.16 -11.18
CA GLY A 76 3.11 -1.26 -10.99
C GLY A 76 2.43 -2.18 -12.01
N GLU A 77 1.15 -1.96 -12.27
CA GLU A 77 0.37 -2.75 -13.23
C GLU A 77 0.88 -2.59 -14.67
N GLN A 78 1.25 -1.37 -15.08
CA GLN A 78 1.83 -1.11 -16.41
C GLN A 78 3.10 -1.92 -16.67
N ARG A 79 3.90 -2.19 -15.63
CA ARG A 79 5.13 -2.99 -15.74
C ARG A 79 4.85 -4.49 -15.83
N ALA A 80 3.75 -4.96 -15.24
CA ALA A 80 3.34 -6.36 -15.31
C ALA A 80 2.73 -6.73 -16.68
N GLY A 81 2.10 -5.77 -17.37
CA GLY A 81 1.52 -5.96 -18.70
C GLY A 81 2.55 -6.23 -19.82
N ASP A 82 3.79 -5.78 -19.65
CA ASP A 82 4.87 -5.99 -20.64
C ASP A 82 5.47 -7.41 -20.58
N GLU A 83 5.29 -8.15 -19.49
CA GLU A 83 5.82 -9.52 -19.32
C GLU A 83 4.82 -10.63 -19.74
N GLY A 84 3.61 -10.26 -20.18
CA GLY A 84 2.55 -11.17 -20.60
C GLY A 84 2.68 -11.68 -22.05
N GLY A 85 3.71 -12.48 -22.36
CA GLY A 85 3.76 -13.25 -23.61
C GLY A 85 2.63 -14.31 -23.70
N PRO A 86 2.14 -14.66 -24.92
CA PRO A 86 0.91 -15.44 -25.16
C PRO A 86 0.89 -16.91 -24.67
N GLU A 87 1.83 -17.35 -23.84
CA GLU A 87 1.96 -18.76 -23.41
C GLU A 87 1.19 -19.12 -22.12
N ALA A 88 0.58 -18.15 -21.43
CA ALA A 88 -0.01 -18.37 -20.10
C ALA A 88 -1.35 -19.15 -20.07
N HIS A 89 -1.91 -19.54 -21.22
CA HIS A 89 -3.21 -20.23 -21.28
C HIS A 89 -3.13 -21.76 -21.44
N ARG A 90 -1.95 -22.37 -21.36
CA ARG A 90 -1.83 -23.84 -21.33
C ARG A 90 -1.98 -24.33 -19.89
N ALA A 91 -3.21 -24.63 -19.49
CA ALA A 91 -3.49 -25.33 -18.24
C ALA A 91 -2.64 -26.62 -18.16
N PRO A 92 -1.91 -26.88 -17.06
CA PRO A 92 -1.17 -28.13 -16.92
C PRO A 92 -2.16 -29.32 -16.88
N PRO A 93 -1.83 -30.46 -17.51
CA PRO A 93 -2.69 -31.65 -17.45
C PRO A 93 -2.89 -32.06 -15.99
N MET A 94 -4.15 -32.31 -15.63
CA MET A 94 -4.59 -32.53 -14.27
C MET A 94 -3.89 -33.74 -13.63
N ARG A 95 -3.01 -33.50 -12.65
CA ARG A 95 -2.27 -34.54 -11.91
C ARG A 95 -3.13 -35.48 -11.06
N TRP A 96 -4.40 -35.14 -10.80
CA TRP A 96 -5.28 -35.96 -9.96
C TRP A 96 -5.73 -37.26 -10.64
N ALA A 97 -5.63 -37.36 -11.97
CA ALA A 97 -5.98 -38.58 -12.71
C ALA A 97 -4.95 -39.72 -12.55
N GLN A 98 -3.72 -39.42 -12.09
CA GLN A 98 -2.65 -40.41 -11.96
C GLN A 98 -2.70 -41.23 -10.66
N HIS A 99 -3.52 -40.83 -9.69
CA HIS A 99 -3.65 -41.54 -8.40
C HIS A 99 -4.87 -42.48 -8.36
N LEU A 100 -5.59 -42.66 -9.46
CA LEU A 100 -6.84 -43.46 -9.55
C LEU A 100 -6.71 -44.73 -10.41
N LEU A 101 -5.48 -45.10 -10.79
CA LEU A 101 -5.11 -46.39 -11.39
C LEU A 101 -4.10 -47.10 -10.49
#